data_AF-A0A914K3F0-F1
#
_entry.id   AF-A0A914K3F0-F1
#
_cell.length_a   1.000
_cell.length_b   1.000
_cell.length_c   1.000
_cell.angle_alpha   90.00
_cell.angle_beta   90.00
_cell.angle_gamma   90.00
#
_symmetry.space_group_name_H-M   'P 1'
#
loop_
_entity.id
_entity.type
_entity.pdbx_description
1 polymer ?
#
loop_
_entity_poly.entity_id
_entity_poly.type
_entity_poly.pdbx_seq_one_letter_code
_entity_poly.pdbx_strand_id
1 'polypeptide(L)'
;MNRFSGAGISRKSFNCIFQIPTRHLSRSPVIVPKEPSFYPFTKNVQKENFPRSSSPGPTRKVPPFLTMNRFSGAGISRKSFSCIFQIPTRHLSRSPVIVPKEPSFYPFTKNVQKENFPRSSSPGPTRKVVCDLCRSELLGFEQQSSKMTVTAEPAALNADAFQAVLPQIDTFIFDADGVLWLGEDAIVGSPEFVEYLLNLNKRVIVLTNNATKSRAVYAKKLASLGYSDRILKNIVNPAAVVADTLSRSGIKQLKKKVYLIGSQGVKDELANVGIEFFGDGPDPIENQPDKRAFLYDFHLEVKHEKVGAVVVGYEKHFNYHKLMKAANYLQSEETLFLATNSDETCPGPNPNTVIPDAGPLIAAVKTAAGREPLIVGKPNTPAFDYICRRWEIDPERTMMIGDRTNTDVKFGKDHGLKTMLVLSGCHQVEDIVENQMNDREDMVPNYYANSLGSLLPSRYL
;
A
#
# COMPACT_ATOMS: atom_id res chain seq x y z
N MET A 1 -29.57 47.28 -56.12
CA MET A 1 -28.30 47.60 -55.44
C MET A 1 -27.38 46.40 -55.58
N ASN A 2 -26.32 46.55 -56.37
CA ASN A 2 -25.32 45.51 -56.68
C ASN A 2 -24.24 45.44 -55.60
N ARG A 3 -23.75 44.25 -55.23
CA ARG A 3 -22.38 43.77 -55.53
C ARG A 3 -22.09 42.37 -54.97
N PHE A 4 -21.36 41.62 -55.79
CA PHE A 4 -20.81 40.26 -55.67
C PHE A 4 -19.68 40.13 -54.63
N SER A 5 -19.47 38.92 -54.11
CA SER A 5 -18.25 38.10 -54.40
C SER A 5 -18.28 36.76 -53.66
N GLY A 6 -17.94 35.69 -54.39
CA GLY A 6 -17.81 34.34 -53.86
C GLY A 6 -16.39 34.03 -53.37
N ALA A 7 -16.25 32.87 -52.73
CA ALA A 7 -14.97 32.20 -52.57
C ALA A 7 -15.19 30.68 -52.54
N GLY A 8 -14.56 29.98 -53.49
CA GLY A 8 -14.43 28.53 -53.46
C GLY A 8 -13.45 28.11 -52.36
N ILE A 9 -13.71 26.96 -51.74
CA ILE A 9 -12.76 26.33 -50.81
C ILE A 9 -12.23 25.06 -51.45
N SER A 10 -10.94 25.14 -51.78
CA SER A 10 -10.03 24.07 -52.17
C SER A 10 -9.82 23.07 -51.03
N ARG A 11 -9.64 21.79 -51.39
CA ARG A 11 -9.28 20.68 -50.51
C ARG A 11 -8.07 21.04 -49.64
N LYS A 12 -8.23 20.98 -48.31
CA LYS A 12 -7.12 20.75 -47.38
C LYS A 12 -7.49 19.64 -46.41
N SER A 13 -6.72 18.56 -46.52
CA SER A 13 -6.54 17.51 -45.54
C SER A 13 -6.18 18.12 -44.19
N PHE A 14 -7.00 17.88 -43.16
CA PHE A 14 -6.63 18.15 -41.79
C PHE A 14 -5.85 16.95 -41.24
N ASN A 15 -4.54 17.11 -41.11
CA ASN A 15 -3.74 16.31 -40.19
C ASN A 15 -4.05 16.80 -38.77
N CYS A 16 -4.65 15.95 -37.94
CA CYS A 16 -4.71 16.18 -36.49
C CYS A 16 -3.30 16.02 -35.92
N ILE A 17 -2.66 17.14 -35.61
CA ILE A 17 -1.49 17.21 -34.74
C ILE A 17 -2.01 17.26 -33.30
N PHE A 18 -1.82 16.22 -32.51
CA PHE A 18 -2.02 16.28 -31.07
C PHE A 18 -0.92 17.15 -30.45
N GLN A 19 -1.28 18.37 -30.03
CA GLN A 19 -0.46 19.16 -29.12
C GLN A 19 -0.65 18.63 -27.69
N ILE A 20 0.44 18.22 -27.06
CA ILE A 20 0.51 17.95 -25.62
C ILE A 20 0.52 19.32 -24.91
N PRO A 21 -0.44 19.65 -24.02
CA PRO A 21 -0.39 20.89 -23.26
C PRO A 21 0.70 20.81 -22.18
N THR A 22 1.72 21.65 -22.28
CA THR A 22 2.65 21.93 -21.18
C THR A 22 1.92 22.80 -20.15
N ARG A 23 1.70 22.28 -18.94
CA ARG A 23 1.17 23.10 -17.82
C ARG A 23 2.24 24.10 -17.38
N HIS A 24 2.01 25.37 -17.69
CA HIS A 24 2.63 26.51 -17.01
C HIS A 24 2.05 26.61 -15.59
N LEU A 25 2.91 26.52 -14.57
CA LEU A 25 2.59 26.88 -13.19
C LEU A 25 2.46 28.42 -13.09
N SER A 26 1.23 28.93 -13.06
CA SER A 26 0.95 30.31 -12.69
C SER A 26 1.04 30.47 -11.17
N ARG A 27 1.93 31.34 -10.71
CA ARG A 27 2.03 31.75 -9.31
C ARG A 27 0.91 32.73 -9.00
N SER A 28 0.08 32.42 -7.99
CA SER A 28 -0.76 33.40 -7.30
C SER A 28 -0.12 33.73 -5.94
N PRO A 29 -0.21 34.98 -5.45
CA PRO A 29 0.58 35.49 -4.34
C PRO A 29 0.11 34.94 -2.99
N VAL A 30 1.06 34.47 -2.17
CA VAL A 30 0.82 34.05 -0.79
C VAL A 30 0.69 35.29 0.10
N ILE A 31 -0.45 35.41 0.79
CA ILE A 31 -0.67 36.38 1.87
C ILE A 31 0.07 35.86 3.12
N VAL A 32 1.01 36.65 3.64
CA VAL A 32 1.79 36.34 4.84
C VAL A 32 1.00 36.73 6.10
N PRO A 33 0.74 35.83 7.06
CA PRO A 33 0.26 36.21 8.38
C PRO A 33 1.41 36.82 9.21
N LYS A 34 1.14 37.92 9.91
CA LYS A 34 2.06 38.58 10.85
C LYS A 34 2.44 37.64 12.02
N GLU A 35 3.71 37.67 12.41
CA GLU A 35 4.27 36.97 13.58
C GLU A 35 3.50 37.26 14.88
N PRO A 36 3.32 36.27 15.77
CA PRO A 36 3.08 36.54 17.19
C PRO A 36 4.41 36.63 17.95
N SER A 37 4.49 37.69 18.74
CA SER A 37 5.54 38.08 19.68
C SER A 37 5.96 37.00 20.69
N PHE A 38 7.28 36.85 20.86
CA PHE A 38 7.95 36.08 21.92
C PHE A 38 7.62 36.59 23.33
N TYR A 39 7.29 35.67 24.24
CA TYR A 39 7.43 35.82 25.70
C TYR A 39 8.27 34.65 26.24
N PRO A 40 9.29 34.88 27.09
CA PRO A 40 10.14 33.82 27.60
C PRO A 40 9.53 33.16 28.84
N PHE A 41 9.38 31.84 28.83
CA PHE A 41 9.16 31.04 30.03
C PHE A 41 10.46 30.37 30.45
N THR A 42 10.95 30.74 31.63
CA THR A 42 12.02 30.07 32.36
C THR A 42 11.46 28.82 33.04
N LYS A 43 12.15 27.68 32.92
CA LYS A 43 12.01 26.57 33.87
C LYS A 43 13.37 26.05 34.32
N ASN A 44 13.51 26.06 35.64
CA ASN A 44 14.63 25.58 36.44
C ASN A 44 14.88 24.08 36.21
N VAL A 45 16.13 23.71 35.98
CA VAL A 45 16.60 22.32 36.08
C VAL A 45 17.39 22.19 37.37
N GLN A 46 16.92 21.32 38.26
CA GLN A 46 17.61 20.94 39.50
C GLN A 46 18.84 20.07 39.18
N LYS A 47 19.92 20.34 39.93
CA LYS A 47 21.18 19.59 39.91
C LYS A 47 21.06 18.34 40.79
N GLU A 48 21.44 17.19 40.26
CA GLU A 48 21.86 16.04 41.06
C GLU A 48 23.36 15.79 40.87
N ASN A 49 24.05 15.64 42.00
CA ASN A 49 25.49 15.46 42.13
C ASN A 49 25.85 13.97 42.12
N PHE A 50 26.94 13.60 41.44
CA PHE A 50 27.68 12.37 41.72
C PHE A 50 29.18 12.68 41.97
N PRO A 51 29.83 12.03 42.94
CA PRO A 51 31.16 12.40 43.42
C PRO A 51 32.31 11.86 42.55
N ARG A 52 33.43 12.60 42.57
CA ARG A 52 34.72 12.29 41.92
C ARG A 52 35.63 11.46 42.82
N SER A 53 36.44 10.58 42.22
CA SER A 53 37.74 10.16 42.76
C SER A 53 38.80 10.06 41.65
N SER A 54 39.93 10.74 41.90
CA SER A 54 41.26 10.80 41.24
C SER A 54 41.98 9.44 41.15
N SER A 55 42.99 9.07 40.32
CA SER A 55 43.99 9.68 39.38
C SER A 55 44.90 8.52 38.85
N PRO A 56 46.02 8.67 38.07
CA PRO A 56 46.25 9.28 36.73
C PRO A 56 47.06 8.41 35.69
N GLY A 57 46.87 8.68 34.38
CA GLY A 57 47.87 8.62 33.25
C GLY A 57 48.27 7.28 32.59
N PRO A 58 48.88 7.26 31.35
CA PRO A 58 49.28 8.36 30.48
C PRO A 58 48.79 8.34 29.00
N THR A 59 49.06 9.48 28.36
CA THR A 59 48.76 10.10 27.06
C THR A 59 49.15 9.42 25.73
N ARG A 60 48.40 9.73 24.65
CA ARG A 60 48.97 9.94 23.30
C ARG A 60 48.26 11.10 22.54
N LYS A 61 49.06 11.81 21.72
CA LYS A 61 48.94 13.21 21.24
C LYS A 61 48.06 13.41 20.00
N VAL A 62 47.47 14.61 19.88
CA VAL A 62 47.01 15.26 18.63
C VAL A 62 47.55 16.70 18.61
N PRO A 63 48.11 17.24 17.51
CA PRO A 63 48.54 18.64 17.42
C PRO A 63 47.52 19.58 16.72
N PRO A 64 47.69 20.91 16.83
CA PRO A 64 46.57 21.86 16.93
C PRO A 64 46.35 22.77 15.71
N PHE A 65 45.20 23.43 15.73
CA PHE A 65 44.81 24.60 14.93
C PHE A 65 45.71 25.82 15.18
N LEU A 66 46.00 26.57 14.11
CA LEU A 66 46.61 27.90 14.15
C LEU A 66 45.74 28.92 13.40
N THR A 67 45.57 30.04 14.08
CA THR A 67 44.81 31.27 13.85
C THR A 67 45.34 32.18 12.74
N MET A 68 44.51 33.07 12.17
CA MET A 68 44.93 34.44 11.83
C MET A 68 43.81 35.49 11.94
N ASN A 69 44.25 36.70 12.32
CA ASN A 69 43.52 37.89 12.72
C ASN A 69 43.36 38.93 11.57
N ARG A 70 42.23 39.65 11.66
CA ARG A 70 41.82 41.06 11.33
C ARG A 70 42.49 41.98 10.28
N PHE A 71 41.60 42.93 9.87
CA PHE A 71 41.73 44.26 9.22
C PHE A 71 41.71 44.26 7.69
N SER A 72 41.00 45.15 6.97
CA SER A 72 40.32 46.44 7.25
C SER A 72 39.27 46.73 6.16
N GLY A 73 38.28 47.59 6.43
CA GLY A 73 37.17 47.88 5.51
C GLY A 73 37.46 48.85 4.37
N ALA A 74 36.65 48.76 3.31
CA ALA A 74 36.23 49.87 2.43
C ALA A 74 35.08 49.43 1.49
N GLY A 75 34.00 50.22 1.50
CA GLY A 75 33.07 50.56 0.40
C GLY A 75 32.64 49.59 -0.73
N ILE A 76 31.31 49.41 -0.80
CA ILE A 76 30.43 49.51 -1.99
C ILE A 76 30.60 48.49 -3.14
N SER A 77 29.58 47.63 -3.32
CA SER A 77 28.75 47.51 -4.55
C SER A 77 28.21 46.08 -4.72
N ARG A 78 26.89 45.95 -4.93
CA ARG A 78 26.23 44.69 -5.28
C ARG A 78 26.71 44.22 -6.66
N LYS A 79 27.36 43.05 -6.73
CA LYS A 79 27.35 42.18 -7.91
C LYS A 79 27.24 40.71 -7.50
N SER A 80 26.18 40.08 -7.97
CA SER A 80 25.92 38.65 -7.94
C SER A 80 27.02 37.89 -8.70
N PHE A 81 27.64 36.89 -8.07
CA PHE A 81 28.49 35.92 -8.73
C PHE A 81 27.71 34.62 -8.97
N SER A 82 27.53 34.26 -10.24
CA SER A 82 27.20 32.91 -10.69
C SER A 82 28.50 32.16 -10.97
N CYS A 83 28.67 30.98 -10.40
CA CYS A 83 29.73 30.05 -10.83
C CYS A 83 29.18 29.16 -11.95
N ILE A 84 29.72 29.35 -13.15
CA ILE A 84 29.55 28.50 -14.33
C ILE A 84 30.71 27.50 -14.33
N PHE A 85 30.44 26.19 -14.32
CA PHE A 85 31.44 25.17 -14.65
C PHE A 85 31.45 24.94 -16.17
N GLN A 86 32.54 25.30 -16.83
CA GLN A 86 32.86 24.93 -18.21
C GLN A 86 33.49 23.54 -18.25
N ILE A 87 32.96 22.65 -19.11
CA ILE A 87 33.59 21.37 -19.47
C ILE A 87 34.27 21.56 -20.84
N PRO A 88 35.56 21.23 -21.01
CA PRO A 88 36.29 21.43 -22.26
C PRO A 88 35.97 20.33 -23.28
N THR A 89 35.76 20.73 -24.53
CA THR A 89 35.57 19.84 -25.68
C THR A 89 36.92 19.31 -26.20
N ARG A 90 37.01 17.99 -26.39
CA ARG A 90 38.04 17.36 -27.24
C ARG A 90 37.37 16.55 -28.35
N HIS A 91 37.86 16.76 -29.56
CA HIS A 91 37.49 16.08 -30.80
C HIS A 91 37.78 14.57 -30.75
N LEU A 92 36.83 13.75 -31.22
CA LEU A 92 37.08 12.40 -31.70
C LEU A 92 36.40 12.21 -33.08
N SER A 93 37.18 11.60 -33.96
CA SER A 93 36.95 11.37 -35.39
C SER A 93 35.90 10.30 -35.69
N ARG A 94 35.27 10.42 -36.87
CA ARG A 94 34.27 9.48 -37.43
C ARG A 94 34.87 8.10 -37.76
N SER A 95 34.13 7.04 -37.42
CA SER A 95 34.07 5.74 -38.11
C SER A 95 32.73 5.05 -37.76
N PRO A 96 32.14 4.24 -38.67
CA PRO A 96 30.72 3.91 -38.65
C PRO A 96 30.35 2.84 -37.61
N VAL A 97 29.25 3.05 -36.89
CA VAL A 97 28.65 2.05 -36.00
C VAL A 97 27.86 1.05 -36.84
N ILE A 98 28.23 -0.23 -36.73
CA ILE A 98 27.46 -1.37 -37.20
C ILE A 98 26.28 -1.56 -36.24
N VAL A 99 25.06 -1.40 -36.76
CA VAL A 99 23.81 -1.65 -36.03
C VAL A 99 23.47 -3.14 -36.15
N PRO A 100 23.26 -3.89 -35.04
CA PRO A 100 22.71 -5.24 -35.11
C PRO A 100 21.25 -5.20 -35.60
N LYS A 101 20.92 -6.02 -36.59
CA LYS A 101 19.56 -6.20 -37.12
C LYS A 101 18.63 -6.77 -36.04
N GLU A 102 17.48 -6.13 -35.83
CA GLU A 102 16.34 -6.68 -35.09
C GLU A 102 15.73 -7.90 -35.83
N PRO A 103 15.20 -8.90 -35.11
CA PRO A 103 14.45 -10.00 -35.72
C PRO A 103 13.06 -9.52 -36.18
N SER A 104 12.80 -9.72 -37.47
CA SER A 104 11.57 -9.42 -38.19
C SER A 104 10.37 -10.24 -37.71
N PHE A 105 9.33 -9.56 -37.23
CA PHE A 105 7.97 -10.12 -37.08
C PHE A 105 7.27 -10.13 -38.44
N TYR A 106 6.82 -11.33 -38.86
CA TYR A 106 6.00 -11.55 -40.05
C TYR A 106 4.52 -11.18 -39.79
N PRO A 107 3.86 -10.39 -40.66
CA PRO A 107 2.41 -10.28 -40.66
C PRO A 107 1.81 -11.35 -41.59
N PHE A 108 1.13 -12.34 -41.02
CA PHE A 108 0.23 -13.22 -41.78
C PHE A 108 -1.13 -12.52 -41.90
N THR A 109 -1.35 -11.82 -43.01
CA THR A 109 -2.68 -11.42 -43.48
C THR A 109 -3.23 -12.55 -44.36
N LYS A 110 -4.24 -13.28 -43.85
CA LYS A 110 -5.09 -14.10 -44.72
C LYS A 110 -6.33 -13.29 -45.10
N ASN A 111 -6.44 -13.04 -46.39
CA ASN A 111 -7.64 -12.60 -47.08
C ASN A 111 -8.85 -13.46 -46.69
N VAL A 112 -9.90 -12.83 -46.16
CA VAL A 112 -11.26 -13.36 -46.26
C VAL A 112 -12.13 -12.24 -46.83
N GLN A 113 -12.73 -12.55 -47.98
CA GLN A 113 -13.56 -11.66 -48.76
C GLN A 113 -14.82 -11.26 -47.99
N LYS A 114 -15.23 -10.01 -48.16
CA LYS A 114 -16.54 -9.49 -47.76
C LYS A 114 -17.61 -10.15 -48.63
N GLU A 115 -18.44 -11.00 -48.05
CA GLU A 115 -19.75 -11.33 -48.61
C GLU A 115 -20.85 -10.69 -47.76
N ASN A 116 -21.70 -9.91 -48.44
CA ASN A 116 -22.91 -9.30 -47.92
C ASN A 116 -24.02 -10.35 -47.83
N PHE A 117 -24.71 -10.49 -46.70
CA PHE A 117 -26.10 -11.00 -46.63
C PHE A 117 -26.81 -10.43 -45.36
N PRO A 118 -28.16 -10.37 -45.33
CA PRO A 118 -28.91 -9.25 -44.80
C PRO A 118 -29.47 -9.52 -43.40
N ARG A 119 -29.98 -8.46 -42.76
CA ARG A 119 -30.79 -8.56 -41.53
C ARG A 119 -32.08 -9.34 -41.80
N SER A 120 -32.31 -10.43 -41.10
CA SER A 120 -33.65 -10.93 -40.80
C SER A 120 -33.70 -11.66 -39.46
N SER A 121 -34.79 -11.41 -38.76
CA SER A 121 -35.16 -11.88 -37.42
C SER A 121 -36.05 -13.11 -37.52
N SER A 122 -35.67 -14.24 -36.90
CA SER A 122 -36.56 -15.26 -36.29
C SER A 122 -35.73 -16.44 -35.75
N PRO A 123 -36.07 -17.02 -34.58
CA PRO A 123 -35.31 -18.14 -34.02
C PRO A 123 -35.79 -19.48 -34.59
N GLY A 124 -34.87 -20.22 -35.24
CA GLY A 124 -35.03 -21.63 -35.62
C GLY A 124 -34.20 -22.56 -34.73
N PRO A 125 -34.43 -23.89 -34.78
CA PRO A 125 -34.04 -24.81 -33.71
C PRO A 125 -32.52 -25.05 -33.66
N THR A 126 -31.98 -25.11 -32.44
CA THR A 126 -30.57 -25.32 -32.11
C THR A 126 -30.04 -26.66 -32.66
N ARG A 127 -29.07 -26.61 -33.57
CA ARG A 127 -28.27 -27.77 -33.98
C ARG A 127 -27.17 -28.04 -32.93
N LYS A 128 -27.10 -29.28 -32.43
CA LYS A 128 -26.02 -29.76 -31.57
C LYS A 128 -24.72 -29.90 -32.38
N VAL A 129 -23.62 -29.36 -31.85
CA VAL A 129 -22.26 -29.53 -32.41
C VAL A 129 -21.50 -30.50 -31.50
N VAL A 130 -21.00 -31.60 -32.08
CA VAL A 130 -20.21 -32.62 -31.39
C VAL A 130 -18.76 -32.47 -31.81
N CYS A 131 -17.82 -32.59 -30.87
CA CYS A 131 -16.38 -32.58 -31.15
C CYS A 131 -15.94 -33.92 -31.77
N ASP A 132 -15.39 -33.89 -32.99
CA ASP A 132 -14.98 -35.09 -33.74
C ASP A 132 -13.76 -35.84 -33.18
N LEU A 133 -13.07 -35.28 -32.17
CA LEU A 133 -11.90 -35.91 -31.54
C LEU A 133 -12.22 -36.65 -30.22
N CYS A 134 -13.26 -36.26 -29.49
CA CYS A 134 -13.56 -36.85 -28.17
C CYS A 134 -15.03 -37.26 -27.97
N ARG A 135 -15.92 -37.03 -28.95
CA ARG A 135 -17.35 -37.39 -28.93
C ARG A 135 -18.16 -36.87 -27.71
N SER A 136 -17.65 -35.92 -26.93
CA SER A 136 -18.41 -35.27 -25.85
C SER A 136 -19.32 -34.15 -26.38
N GLU A 137 -20.56 -34.08 -25.89
CA GLU A 137 -21.47 -32.97 -26.17
C GLU A 137 -20.93 -31.68 -25.53
N LEU A 138 -20.69 -30.65 -26.34
CA LEU A 138 -20.33 -29.32 -25.84
C LEU A 138 -21.62 -28.62 -25.40
N LEU A 139 -21.78 -28.42 -24.09
CA LEU A 139 -22.83 -27.56 -23.54
C LEU A 139 -22.59 -26.14 -24.06
N GLY A 140 -23.57 -25.63 -24.82
CA GLY A 140 -23.50 -24.28 -25.39
C GLY A 140 -23.38 -23.23 -24.29
N PHE A 141 -22.45 -22.30 -24.47
CA PHE A 141 -22.42 -21.05 -23.72
C PHE A 141 -23.69 -20.28 -24.05
N GLU A 142 -24.68 -20.31 -23.15
CA GLU A 142 -25.66 -19.25 -23.09
C GLU A 142 -24.92 -17.97 -22.72
N GLN A 143 -24.95 -16.98 -23.62
CA GLN A 143 -24.69 -15.60 -23.22
C GLN A 143 -25.76 -15.23 -22.20
N GLN A 144 -25.42 -15.36 -20.92
CA GLN A 144 -26.12 -14.59 -19.90
C GLN A 144 -25.91 -13.12 -20.27
N SER A 145 -26.96 -12.51 -20.80
CA SER A 145 -27.14 -11.07 -20.77
C SER A 145 -27.08 -10.68 -19.30
N SER A 146 -25.89 -10.33 -18.83
CA SER A 146 -25.70 -9.61 -17.59
C SER A 146 -26.49 -8.33 -17.76
N LYS A 147 -27.65 -8.23 -17.12
CA LYS A 147 -28.24 -6.93 -16.80
C LYS A 147 -27.11 -6.16 -16.12
N MET A 148 -26.60 -5.11 -16.76
CA MET A 148 -25.81 -4.10 -16.07
C MET A 148 -26.70 -3.61 -14.93
N THR A 149 -26.44 -4.09 -13.72
CA THR A 149 -26.91 -3.45 -12.51
C THR A 149 -26.23 -2.11 -12.50
N VAL A 150 -27.00 -1.06 -12.84
CA VAL A 150 -26.64 0.32 -12.55
C VAL A 150 -26.20 0.33 -11.10
N THR A 151 -24.91 0.51 -10.85
CA THR A 151 -24.37 0.63 -9.51
C THR A 151 -25.03 1.86 -8.89
N ALA A 152 -25.89 1.63 -7.89
CA ALA A 152 -26.54 2.72 -7.18
C ALA A 152 -25.46 3.66 -6.65
N GLU A 153 -25.64 4.97 -6.83
CA GLU A 153 -24.69 5.97 -6.35
C GLU A 153 -24.40 5.77 -4.84
N PRO A 154 -23.14 5.90 -4.40
CA PRO A 154 -22.80 5.79 -2.99
C PRO A 154 -23.63 6.76 -2.16
N ALA A 155 -24.33 6.24 -1.15
CA ALA A 155 -25.21 7.06 -0.33
C ALA A 155 -24.46 7.65 0.88
N ALA A 156 -24.56 8.96 1.07
CA ALA A 156 -24.06 9.63 2.27
C ALA A 156 -24.87 9.19 3.50
N LEU A 157 -24.19 8.81 4.58
CA LEU A 157 -24.81 8.45 5.85
C LEU A 157 -24.54 9.49 6.92
N ASN A 158 -25.62 10.02 7.49
CA ASN A 158 -25.63 10.70 8.78
C ASN A 158 -26.25 9.77 9.84
N ALA A 159 -26.36 10.23 11.09
CA ALA A 159 -26.93 9.45 12.19
C ALA A 159 -28.33 8.87 11.88
N ASP A 160 -29.21 9.65 11.24
CA ASP A 160 -30.59 9.23 10.91
C ASP A 160 -30.62 8.20 9.79
N ALA A 161 -29.91 8.46 8.68
CA ALA A 161 -29.81 7.55 7.55
C ALA A 161 -29.17 6.22 7.94
N PHE A 162 -28.20 6.26 8.87
CA PHE A 162 -27.57 5.04 9.40
C PHE A 162 -28.57 4.15 10.15
N GLN A 163 -29.60 4.70 10.80
CA GLN A 163 -30.62 3.89 11.47
C GLN A 163 -31.41 3.01 10.49
N ALA A 164 -31.54 3.41 9.22
CA ALA A 164 -32.21 2.59 8.21
C ALA A 164 -31.34 1.41 7.71
N VAL A 165 -30.02 1.56 7.78
CA VAL A 165 -29.05 0.53 7.34
C VAL A 165 -28.74 -0.45 8.47
N LEU A 166 -28.65 0.04 9.71
CA LEU A 166 -28.23 -0.72 10.89
C LEU A 166 -28.97 -2.06 11.13
N PRO A 167 -30.29 -2.20 10.91
CA PRO A 167 -31.00 -3.47 11.10
C PRO A 167 -30.56 -4.58 10.12
N GLN A 168 -29.97 -4.19 8.99
CA GLN A 168 -29.55 -5.11 7.92
C GLN A 168 -28.17 -5.72 8.18
N ILE A 169 -27.41 -5.17 9.13
CA ILE A 169 -26.01 -5.53 9.39
C ILE A 169 -25.88 -6.14 10.78
N ASP A 170 -25.29 -7.33 10.88
CA ASP A 170 -25.02 -7.99 12.16
C ASP A 170 -23.56 -7.88 12.58
N THR A 171 -22.65 -7.84 11.61
CA THR A 171 -21.20 -7.75 11.85
C THR A 171 -20.62 -6.50 11.19
N PHE A 172 -19.82 -5.76 11.96
CA PHE A 172 -19.05 -4.63 11.49
C PHE A 172 -17.56 -4.96 11.58
N ILE A 173 -16.87 -4.83 10.45
CA ILE A 173 -15.42 -4.93 10.35
C ILE A 173 -14.90 -3.52 10.14
N PHE A 174 -14.03 -3.06 11.03
CA PHE A 174 -13.43 -1.73 10.98
C PHE A 174 -11.96 -1.83 10.58
N ASP A 175 -11.52 -1.03 9.62
CA ASP A 175 -10.12 -0.61 9.62
C ASP A 175 -9.80 0.18 10.91
N ALA A 176 -8.52 0.43 11.17
CA ALA A 176 -8.05 1.04 12.39
C ALA A 176 -7.47 2.44 12.18
N ASP A 177 -6.41 2.57 11.39
CA ASP A 177 -5.69 3.84 11.21
C ASP A 177 -6.48 4.74 10.23
N GLY A 178 -6.99 5.87 10.69
CA GLY A 178 -7.89 6.74 9.89
C GLY A 178 -9.39 6.46 10.09
N VAL A 179 -9.73 5.40 10.83
CA VAL A 179 -11.13 5.03 11.14
C VAL A 179 -11.41 5.04 12.64
N LEU A 180 -10.61 4.30 13.41
CA LEU A 180 -10.69 4.23 14.87
C LEU A 180 -9.82 5.32 15.50
N TRP A 181 -8.60 5.50 15.02
CA TRP A 181 -7.63 6.44 15.59
C TRP A 181 -6.77 7.13 14.52
N LEU A 182 -6.14 8.23 14.90
CA LEU A 182 -5.08 8.89 14.16
C LEU A 182 -3.86 9.00 15.06
N GLY A 183 -2.76 8.34 14.67
CA GLY A 183 -1.57 8.29 15.52
C GLY A 183 -1.88 7.61 16.86
N GLU A 184 -1.71 8.34 17.97
CA GLU A 184 -1.96 7.82 19.33
C GLU A 184 -3.27 8.32 19.94
N ASP A 185 -4.11 9.02 19.17
CA ASP A 185 -5.38 9.58 19.64
C ASP A 185 -6.57 8.89 18.94
N ALA A 186 -7.63 8.61 19.71
CA ALA A 186 -8.88 8.12 19.14
C ALA A 186 -9.52 9.20 18.27
N ILE A 187 -10.09 8.80 17.12
CA ILE A 187 -10.95 9.68 16.34
C ILE A 187 -12.19 9.99 17.19
N VAL A 188 -12.58 11.27 17.24
CA VAL A 188 -13.69 11.74 18.08
C VAL A 188 -14.98 10.95 17.80
N GLY A 189 -15.57 10.41 18.86
CA GLY A 189 -16.80 9.63 18.81
C GLY A 189 -16.63 8.16 18.38
N SER A 190 -15.41 7.73 18.01
CA SER A 190 -15.20 6.37 17.53
C SER A 190 -15.27 5.30 18.64
N PRO A 191 -14.77 5.50 19.89
CA PRO A 191 -15.02 4.55 20.98
C PRO A 191 -16.51 4.44 21.33
N GLU A 192 -17.21 5.57 21.40
CA GLU A 192 -18.63 5.64 21.70
C GLU A 192 -19.47 4.96 20.62
N PHE A 193 -19.10 5.10 19.35
CA PHE A 193 -19.78 4.41 18.24
C PHE A 193 -19.61 2.89 18.31
N VAL A 194 -18.40 2.42 18.62
CA VAL A 194 -18.17 0.98 18.83
C VAL A 194 -19.00 0.47 20.00
N GLU A 195 -19.01 1.19 21.13
CA GLU A 195 -19.81 0.83 22.31
C GLU A 195 -21.31 0.84 22.00
N TYR A 196 -21.79 1.79 21.21
CA TYR A 196 -23.17 1.83 20.72
C TYR A 196 -23.54 0.55 19.94
N LEU A 197 -22.71 0.11 19.00
CA LEU A 197 -22.95 -1.12 18.23
C LEU A 197 -22.94 -2.37 19.14
N LEU A 198 -22.00 -2.42 20.08
CA LEU A 198 -21.90 -3.52 21.05
C LEU A 198 -23.13 -3.61 21.96
N ASN A 199 -23.72 -2.47 22.35
CA ASN A 199 -24.96 -2.42 23.13
C ASN A 199 -26.20 -2.82 22.33
N LEU A 200 -26.13 -2.75 21.00
CA LEU A 200 -27.12 -3.31 20.09
C LEU A 200 -26.87 -4.78 19.74
N ASN A 201 -25.98 -5.46 20.47
CA ASN A 201 -25.57 -6.85 20.23
C ASN A 201 -24.99 -7.10 18.83
N LYS A 202 -24.43 -6.06 18.19
CA LYS A 202 -23.69 -6.22 16.93
C LYS A 202 -22.31 -6.80 17.20
N ARG A 203 -21.81 -7.60 16.27
CA ARG A 203 -20.45 -8.11 16.30
C ARG A 203 -19.50 -7.06 15.73
N VAL A 204 -18.40 -6.79 16.43
CA VAL A 204 -17.37 -5.84 16.02
C VAL A 204 -16.03 -6.56 15.88
N ILE A 205 -15.38 -6.39 14.72
CA ILE A 205 -14.06 -6.93 14.39
C ILE A 205 -13.19 -5.76 13.90
N VAL A 206 -11.95 -5.70 14.37
CA VAL A 206 -10.95 -4.73 13.90
C VAL A 206 -10.01 -5.46 12.93
N LEU A 207 -9.83 -4.92 11.72
CA LEU A 207 -9.00 -5.44 10.65
C LEU A 207 -8.05 -4.34 10.13
N THR A 208 -6.81 -4.32 10.62
CA THR A 208 -5.76 -3.37 10.17
C THR A 208 -4.79 -4.04 9.21
N ASN A 209 -4.24 -3.31 8.22
CA ASN A 209 -3.16 -3.82 7.35
C ASN A 209 -1.75 -3.67 7.96
N ASN A 210 -1.65 -3.12 9.17
CA ASN A 210 -0.37 -2.82 9.81
C ASN A 210 0.17 -4.05 10.57
N ALA A 211 1.23 -4.66 10.01
CA ALA A 211 1.90 -5.83 10.56
C ALA A 211 3.03 -5.51 11.57
N THR A 212 3.29 -4.22 11.84
CA THR A 212 4.45 -3.80 12.66
C THR A 212 4.32 -4.13 14.14
N LYS A 213 3.07 -4.28 14.62
CA LYS A 213 2.72 -4.60 16.00
C LYS A 213 1.87 -5.88 16.02
N SER A 214 1.96 -6.65 17.10
CA SER A 214 1.12 -7.83 17.31
C SER A 214 -0.29 -7.45 17.75
N ARG A 215 -1.24 -8.39 17.67
CA ARG A 215 -2.62 -8.17 18.15
C ARG A 215 -2.64 -7.82 19.63
N ALA A 216 -1.76 -8.41 20.44
CA ALA A 216 -1.65 -8.09 21.86
C ALA A 216 -1.25 -6.62 22.10
N VAL A 217 -0.42 -6.04 21.22
CA VAL A 217 -0.05 -4.62 21.31
C VAL A 217 -1.21 -3.73 20.86
N TYR A 218 -1.93 -4.09 19.79
CA TYR A 218 -3.13 -3.34 19.38
C TYR A 218 -4.27 -3.43 20.40
N ALA A 219 -4.41 -4.56 21.09
CA ALA A 219 -5.35 -4.71 22.19
C ALA A 219 -5.05 -3.71 23.32
N LYS A 220 -3.78 -3.55 23.70
CA LYS A 220 -3.37 -2.54 24.67
C LYS A 220 -3.66 -1.12 24.19
N LYS A 221 -3.46 -0.86 22.89
CA LYS A 221 -3.78 0.44 22.28
C LYS A 221 -5.28 0.74 22.35
N LEU A 222 -6.13 -0.18 21.90
CA LEU A 222 -7.59 -0.06 22.01
C LEU A 222 -8.02 0.24 23.45
N ALA A 223 -7.50 -0.50 24.43
CA ALA A 223 -7.80 -0.24 25.84
C ALA A 223 -7.37 1.17 26.29
N SER A 224 -6.16 1.62 25.90
CA SER A 224 -5.69 2.96 26.24
C SER A 224 -6.49 4.09 25.59
N LEU A 225 -7.15 3.80 24.47
CA LEU A 225 -7.99 4.73 23.72
C LEU A 225 -9.46 4.74 24.17
N GLY A 226 -9.80 4.00 25.24
CA GLY A 226 -11.15 3.98 25.80
C GLY A 226 -12.12 3.01 25.11
N TYR A 227 -11.63 2.08 24.28
CA TYR A 227 -12.50 1.05 23.70
C TYR A 227 -12.82 -0.05 24.70
N SER A 228 -14.04 -0.57 24.57
CA SER A 228 -14.58 -1.68 25.36
C SER A 228 -13.67 -2.92 25.38
N ASP A 229 -13.50 -3.52 26.56
CA ASP A 229 -12.80 -4.80 26.74
C ASP A 229 -13.35 -5.92 25.85
N ARG A 230 -14.64 -5.81 25.48
CA ARG A 230 -15.39 -6.73 24.61
C ARG A 230 -14.77 -6.91 23.23
N ILE A 231 -13.99 -5.95 22.72
CA ILE A 231 -13.39 -6.01 21.37
C ILE A 231 -11.88 -6.25 21.36
N LEU A 232 -11.21 -6.29 22.51
CA LEU A 232 -9.75 -6.39 22.58
C LEU A 232 -9.19 -7.71 22.03
N LYS A 233 -10.04 -8.74 21.91
CA LYS A 233 -9.70 -10.04 21.30
C LYS A 233 -10.15 -10.17 19.84
N ASN A 234 -10.86 -9.15 19.31
CA ASN A 234 -11.45 -9.15 17.99
C ASN A 234 -10.59 -8.41 16.96
N ILE A 235 -9.28 -8.64 17.02
CA ILE A 235 -8.30 -7.93 16.18
C ILE A 235 -7.71 -8.90 15.17
N VAL A 236 -7.64 -8.46 13.93
CA VAL A 236 -7.01 -9.13 12.80
C VAL A 236 -5.99 -8.17 12.20
N ASN A 237 -4.78 -8.67 11.97
CA ASN A 237 -3.75 -7.98 11.22
C ASN A 237 -2.91 -8.98 10.41
N PRO A 238 -2.16 -8.54 9.39
CA PRO A 238 -1.39 -9.47 8.56
C PRO A 238 -0.40 -10.34 9.33
N ALA A 239 0.19 -9.85 10.43
CA ALA A 239 1.08 -10.66 11.27
C ALA A 239 0.38 -11.93 11.80
N ALA A 240 -0.84 -11.77 12.31
CA ALA A 240 -1.65 -12.90 12.79
C ALA A 240 -2.09 -13.83 11.64
N VAL A 241 -2.42 -13.28 10.47
CA VAL A 241 -2.82 -14.07 9.30
C VAL A 241 -1.63 -14.85 8.71
N VAL A 242 -0.42 -14.29 8.72
CA VAL A 242 0.82 -15.01 8.37
C VAL A 242 1.01 -16.19 9.33
N ALA A 243 0.91 -15.95 10.65
CA ALA A 243 1.10 -17.00 11.66
C ALA A 243 0.07 -18.13 11.53
N ASP A 244 -1.20 -17.80 11.26
CA ASP A 244 -2.26 -18.78 10.98
C ASP A 244 -1.98 -19.58 9.70
N THR A 245 -1.63 -18.89 8.61
CA THR A 245 -1.35 -19.51 7.32
C THR A 245 -0.20 -20.51 7.42
N LEU A 246 0.88 -20.14 8.11
CA LEU A 246 2.03 -21.03 8.33
C LEU A 246 1.74 -22.15 9.33
N SER A 247 0.90 -21.92 10.34
CA SER A 247 0.47 -22.98 11.25
C SER A 247 -0.31 -24.06 10.49
N ARG A 248 -1.18 -23.64 9.56
CA ARG A 248 -1.98 -24.55 8.72
C ARG A 248 -1.18 -25.24 7.62
N SER A 249 -0.03 -24.70 7.22
CA SER A 249 0.82 -25.33 6.20
C SER A 249 1.62 -26.54 6.70
N GLY A 250 1.62 -26.78 8.02
CA GLY A 250 2.36 -27.90 8.61
C GLY A 250 3.84 -27.62 8.85
N ILE A 251 4.29 -26.35 8.77
CA ILE A 251 5.72 -25.99 8.82
C ILE A 251 6.40 -26.47 10.11
N LYS A 252 5.68 -26.49 11.23
CA LYS A 252 6.16 -26.97 12.53
C LYS A 252 6.39 -28.48 12.53
N GLN A 253 5.44 -29.23 11.97
CA GLN A 253 5.50 -30.69 11.87
C GLN A 253 6.67 -31.11 10.97
N LEU A 254 6.94 -30.32 9.93
CA LEU A 254 8.09 -30.50 9.04
C LEU A 254 9.41 -30.01 9.64
N LYS A 255 9.39 -29.39 10.84
CA LYS A 255 10.56 -28.76 11.49
C LYS A 255 11.31 -27.81 10.55
N LYS A 256 10.57 -27.11 9.69
CA LYS A 256 11.09 -26.10 8.77
C LYS A 256 11.02 -24.71 9.45
N LYS A 257 11.94 -23.83 9.09
CA LYS A 257 12.05 -22.46 9.61
C LYS A 257 11.50 -21.44 8.62
N VAL A 258 11.13 -20.27 9.15
CA VAL A 258 10.74 -19.10 8.36
C VAL A 258 11.91 -18.16 8.22
N TYR A 259 12.29 -17.81 7.00
CA TYR A 259 13.16 -16.67 6.76
C TYR A 259 12.31 -15.39 6.75
N LEU A 260 12.55 -14.48 7.69
CA LEU A 260 11.69 -13.34 7.95
C LEU A 260 12.38 -12.03 7.59
N ILE A 261 11.78 -11.31 6.64
CA ILE A 261 12.01 -9.88 6.42
C ILE A 261 10.78 -9.17 6.97
N GLY A 262 10.79 -8.79 8.24
CA GLY A 262 9.61 -8.21 8.86
C GLY A 262 9.81 -7.74 10.30
N SER A 263 8.92 -6.86 10.70
CA SER A 263 8.94 -6.13 11.97
C SER A 263 8.46 -6.96 13.17
N GLN A 264 8.61 -6.38 14.37
CA GLN A 264 8.37 -7.03 15.67
C GLN A 264 7.00 -7.71 15.77
N GLY A 265 5.94 -7.11 15.22
CA GLY A 265 4.59 -7.70 15.25
C GLY A 265 4.50 -9.08 14.61
N VAL A 266 5.20 -9.30 13.49
CA VAL A 266 5.27 -10.61 12.83
C VAL A 266 6.04 -11.60 13.71
N LYS A 267 7.16 -11.17 14.31
CA LYS A 267 7.96 -12.01 15.22
C LYS A 267 7.15 -12.50 16.41
N ASP A 268 6.41 -11.59 17.05
CA ASP A 268 5.57 -11.89 18.19
C ASP A 268 4.47 -12.90 17.82
N GLU A 269 3.76 -12.70 16.70
CA GLU A 269 2.68 -13.61 16.29
C GLU A 269 3.21 -15.00 15.89
N LEU A 270 4.39 -15.08 15.22
CA LEU A 270 5.05 -16.35 14.94
C LEU A 270 5.49 -17.07 16.23
N ALA A 271 6.08 -16.34 17.18
CA ALA A 271 6.49 -16.88 18.47
C ALA A 271 5.29 -17.38 19.28
N ASN A 272 4.16 -16.67 19.25
CA ASN A 272 2.92 -17.06 19.94
C ASN A 272 2.38 -18.42 19.47
N VAL A 273 2.58 -18.77 18.21
CA VAL A 273 2.21 -20.09 17.66
C VAL A 273 3.38 -21.08 17.65
N GLY A 274 4.54 -20.69 18.18
CA GLY A 274 5.76 -21.50 18.29
C GLY A 274 6.38 -21.86 16.93
N ILE A 275 6.31 -20.96 15.95
CA ILE A 275 7.00 -21.12 14.66
C ILE A 275 8.39 -20.51 14.77
N GLU A 276 9.41 -21.29 14.43
CA GLU A 276 10.80 -20.81 14.39
C GLU A 276 11.03 -19.91 13.17
N PHE A 277 11.68 -18.78 13.39
CA PHE A 277 12.09 -17.85 12.36
C PHE A 277 13.54 -17.38 12.55
N PHE A 278 14.12 -16.82 11.49
CA PHE A 278 15.45 -16.21 11.50
C PHE A 278 15.53 -15.12 10.43
N GLY A 279 16.61 -14.34 10.45
CA GLY A 279 16.82 -13.23 9.52
C GLY A 279 16.15 -11.92 9.91
N ASP A 280 15.58 -11.82 11.11
CA ASP A 280 15.06 -10.55 11.63
C ASP A 280 16.20 -9.60 12.05
N GLY A 281 15.95 -8.29 11.98
CA GLY A 281 16.95 -7.28 12.33
C GLY A 281 18.04 -7.07 11.26
N PRO A 282 19.13 -6.35 11.58
CA PRO A 282 20.18 -6.04 10.62
C PRO A 282 20.94 -7.26 10.08
N ASP A 283 21.17 -7.28 8.77
CA ASP A 283 22.20 -8.14 8.16
C ASP A 283 23.44 -7.29 7.89
N PRO A 284 24.46 -7.30 8.76
CA PRO A 284 25.63 -6.45 8.59
C PRO A 284 26.37 -6.81 7.30
N ILE A 285 26.76 -5.78 6.56
CA ILE A 285 27.68 -5.89 5.42
C ILE A 285 29.06 -5.54 5.98
N GLU A 286 29.95 -6.52 6.08
CA GLU A 286 31.34 -6.23 6.45
C GLU A 286 32.01 -5.43 5.32
N ASN A 287 32.23 -4.13 5.56
CA ASN A 287 33.02 -3.30 4.66
C ASN A 287 34.50 -3.64 4.85
N GLN A 288 34.98 -4.64 4.11
CA GLN A 288 36.41 -4.92 4.00
C GLN A 288 36.92 -4.39 2.65
N PRO A 289 37.61 -3.23 2.61
CA PRO A 289 38.02 -2.58 1.36
C PRO A 289 38.99 -3.42 0.50
N ASP A 290 39.61 -4.44 1.08
CA ASP A 290 40.63 -5.29 0.43
C ASP A 290 40.15 -6.70 0.07
N LYS A 291 38.87 -7.03 0.29
CA LYS A 291 38.29 -8.34 -0.07
C LYS A 291 37.64 -8.32 -1.46
N ARG A 292 37.48 -9.51 -2.05
CA ARG A 292 36.74 -9.77 -3.31
C ARG A 292 35.35 -9.13 -3.25
N ALA A 293 34.72 -8.89 -4.41
CA ALA A 293 33.36 -8.38 -4.48
C ALA A 293 32.43 -9.13 -3.51
N PHE A 294 31.59 -8.41 -2.74
CA PHE A 294 30.78 -8.95 -1.65
C PHE A 294 29.93 -10.18 -2.05
N LEU A 295 29.59 -10.30 -3.33
CA LEU A 295 28.91 -11.46 -3.93
C LEU A 295 29.62 -12.80 -3.65
N TYR A 296 30.94 -12.80 -3.51
CA TYR A 296 31.75 -14.00 -3.26
C TYR A 296 31.86 -14.37 -1.76
N ASP A 297 31.44 -13.48 -0.85
CA ASP A 297 31.41 -13.71 0.61
C ASP A 297 29.96 -13.95 1.10
N PHE A 298 29.09 -14.38 0.18
CA PHE A 298 27.68 -14.64 0.46
C PHE A 298 27.46 -16.07 0.93
N HIS A 299 26.85 -16.23 2.11
CA HIS A 299 26.52 -17.52 2.68
C HIS A 299 25.08 -17.55 3.21
N LEU A 300 24.37 -18.65 2.91
CA LEU A 300 23.08 -18.95 3.51
C LEU A 300 23.31 -19.57 4.89
N GLU A 301 22.76 -18.92 5.92
CA GLU A 301 22.88 -19.36 7.32
C GLU A 301 22.18 -20.70 7.58
N VAL A 302 21.08 -20.95 6.86
CA VAL A 302 20.25 -22.14 6.98
C VAL A 302 20.24 -22.84 5.63
N LYS A 303 20.32 -24.16 5.63
CA LYS A 303 20.21 -24.94 4.38
C LYS A 303 18.82 -24.76 3.78
N HIS A 304 18.74 -24.59 2.46
CA HIS A 304 17.49 -24.39 1.71
C HIS A 304 16.37 -25.37 2.10
N GLU A 305 16.69 -26.67 2.21
CA GLU A 305 15.75 -27.73 2.61
C GLU A 305 15.20 -27.64 4.06
N LYS A 306 15.79 -26.78 4.91
CA LYS A 306 15.29 -26.46 6.25
C LYS A 306 14.44 -25.19 6.29
N VAL A 307 14.33 -24.45 5.18
CA VAL A 307 13.47 -23.28 5.08
C VAL A 307 12.14 -23.71 4.45
N GLY A 308 11.03 -23.38 5.10
CA GLY A 308 9.68 -23.72 4.63
C GLY A 308 8.90 -22.51 4.12
N ALA A 309 9.32 -21.31 4.51
CA ALA A 309 8.71 -20.08 4.04
C ALA A 309 9.68 -18.92 4.05
N VAL A 310 9.49 -17.99 3.12
CA VAL A 310 9.97 -16.62 3.17
C VAL A 310 8.78 -15.70 3.41
N VAL A 311 8.86 -14.90 4.46
CA VAL A 311 7.84 -13.89 4.80
C VAL A 311 8.44 -12.50 4.61
N VAL A 312 7.75 -11.65 3.84
CA VAL A 312 8.17 -10.27 3.59
C VAL A 312 7.09 -9.30 4.07
N GLY A 313 7.48 -8.36 4.90
CA GLY A 313 6.67 -7.24 5.35
C GLY A 313 7.52 -6.00 5.58
N TYR A 314 6.98 -5.02 6.32
CA TYR A 314 7.72 -3.83 6.69
C TYR A 314 8.95 -4.18 7.55
N GLU A 315 10.14 -3.82 7.08
CA GLU A 315 11.42 -4.00 7.79
C GLU A 315 12.37 -2.83 7.50
N LYS A 316 12.73 -2.08 8.55
CA LYS A 316 13.62 -0.92 8.46
C LYS A 316 15.08 -1.28 8.16
N HIS A 317 15.46 -2.53 8.37
CA HIS A 317 16.81 -3.05 8.11
C HIS A 317 16.93 -3.75 6.74
N PHE A 318 15.96 -3.58 5.84
CA PHE A 318 16.03 -4.15 4.51
C PHE A 318 17.28 -3.68 3.76
N ASN A 319 18.02 -4.63 3.21
CA ASN A 319 19.24 -4.38 2.46
C ASN A 319 19.46 -5.45 1.39
N TYR A 320 20.52 -5.30 0.61
CA TYR A 320 20.80 -6.20 -0.51
C TYR A 320 21.12 -7.65 -0.06
N HIS A 321 21.77 -7.85 1.10
CA HIS A 321 22.01 -9.19 1.65
C HIS A 321 20.71 -9.92 1.95
N LYS A 322 19.72 -9.21 2.54
CA LYS A 322 18.40 -9.78 2.80
C LYS A 322 17.68 -10.18 1.53
N LEU A 323 17.75 -9.32 0.51
CA LEU A 323 17.18 -9.59 -0.81
C LEU A 323 17.81 -10.83 -1.44
N MET A 324 19.15 -10.96 -1.41
CA MET A 324 19.86 -12.13 -1.92
C MET A 324 19.44 -13.41 -1.20
N LYS A 325 19.39 -13.40 0.14
CA LYS A 325 18.94 -14.56 0.94
C LYS A 325 17.51 -14.96 0.60
N ALA A 326 16.57 -13.98 0.54
CA ALA A 326 15.19 -14.24 0.15
C ALA A 326 15.09 -14.89 -1.23
N ALA A 327 15.75 -14.31 -2.24
CA ALA A 327 15.72 -14.82 -3.60
C ALA A 327 16.29 -16.25 -3.70
N ASN A 328 17.37 -16.55 -2.97
CA ASN A 328 17.96 -17.89 -2.95
C ASN A 328 17.06 -18.92 -2.23
N TYR A 329 16.46 -18.58 -1.09
CA TYR A 329 15.51 -19.50 -0.43
C TYR A 329 14.27 -19.75 -1.29
N LEU A 330 13.83 -18.74 -2.05
CA LEU A 330 12.67 -18.85 -2.94
C LEU A 330 12.94 -19.63 -4.24
N GLN A 331 14.17 -20.07 -4.52
CA GLN A 331 14.43 -20.98 -5.64
C GLN A 331 13.75 -22.34 -5.46
N SER A 332 13.52 -22.78 -4.23
CA SER A 332 12.76 -23.99 -3.94
C SER A 332 11.27 -23.74 -4.10
N GLU A 333 10.61 -24.50 -4.98
CA GLU A 333 9.16 -24.43 -5.19
C GLU A 333 8.36 -24.80 -3.92
N GLU A 334 8.91 -25.66 -3.07
CA GLU A 334 8.31 -26.03 -1.78
C GLU A 334 8.33 -24.90 -0.74
N THR A 335 9.18 -23.89 -0.94
CA THR A 335 9.26 -22.76 -0.02
C THR A 335 8.10 -21.80 -0.30
N LEU A 336 7.24 -21.62 0.71
CA LEU A 336 6.13 -20.68 0.64
C LEU A 336 6.67 -19.25 0.55
N PHE A 337 6.01 -18.43 -0.27
CA PHE A 337 6.30 -17.01 -0.35
C PHE A 337 5.08 -16.23 0.16
N LEU A 338 5.20 -15.62 1.35
CA LEU A 338 4.12 -14.84 1.96
C LEU A 338 4.52 -13.37 2.08
N ALA A 339 3.54 -12.49 1.93
CA ALA A 339 3.70 -11.06 2.11
C ALA A 339 2.63 -10.49 3.05
N THR A 340 2.96 -9.50 3.87
CA THR A 340 2.02 -8.93 4.85
C THR A 340 0.94 -8.07 4.18
N ASN A 341 1.34 -7.02 3.48
CA ASN A 341 0.47 -6.10 2.75
C ASN A 341 1.26 -5.55 1.55
N SER A 342 0.58 -5.02 0.55
CA SER A 342 1.22 -4.44 -0.64
C SER A 342 1.22 -2.92 -0.65
N ASP A 343 1.00 -2.29 0.50
CA ASP A 343 0.90 -0.83 0.61
C ASP A 343 2.23 -0.19 0.17
N GLU A 344 2.17 0.86 -0.64
CA GLU A 344 3.38 1.49 -1.18
C GLU A 344 4.07 2.37 -0.14
N THR A 345 3.26 3.04 0.69
CA THR A 345 3.72 4.01 1.68
C THR A 345 2.89 3.92 2.96
N CYS A 346 3.50 4.31 4.08
CA CYS A 346 2.81 4.44 5.36
C CYS A 346 2.79 5.91 5.82
N PRO A 347 1.77 6.33 6.58
CA PRO A 347 1.72 7.67 7.14
C PRO A 347 2.87 7.88 8.13
N GLY A 348 3.63 8.95 7.92
CA GLY A 348 4.73 9.38 8.78
C GLY A 348 4.38 10.60 9.62
N PRO A 349 5.15 10.91 10.67
CA PRO A 349 4.96 12.12 11.48
C PRO A 349 5.24 13.42 10.70
N ASN A 350 5.96 13.33 9.59
CA ASN A 350 6.24 14.46 8.71
C ASN A 350 5.51 14.29 7.38
N PRO A 351 4.51 15.16 7.06
CA PRO A 351 3.72 15.06 5.84
C PRO A 351 4.54 15.28 4.56
N ASN A 352 5.73 15.90 4.66
CA ASN A 352 6.63 16.13 3.52
C ASN A 352 7.63 14.99 3.29
N THR A 353 7.51 13.88 4.04
CA THR A 353 8.41 12.73 3.93
C THR A 353 7.62 11.51 3.48
N VAL A 354 8.02 10.95 2.34
CA VAL A 354 7.50 9.66 1.89
C VAL A 354 8.22 8.56 2.67
N ILE A 355 7.45 7.73 3.38
CA ILE A 355 7.97 6.56 4.08
C ILE A 355 7.50 5.31 3.34
N PRO A 356 8.42 4.57 2.67
CA PRO A 356 8.08 3.30 2.03
C PRO A 356 7.52 2.30 3.04
N ASP A 357 6.45 1.59 2.67
CA ASP A 357 5.92 0.47 3.45
C ASP A 357 6.41 -0.88 2.88
N ALA A 358 5.70 -1.98 3.13
CA ALA A 358 6.08 -3.33 2.71
C ALA A 358 6.08 -3.51 1.19
N GLY A 359 5.23 -2.79 0.44
CA GLY A 359 5.06 -2.94 -1.01
C GLY A 359 6.38 -2.85 -1.79
N PRO A 360 7.21 -1.80 -1.62
CA PRO A 360 8.52 -1.70 -2.27
C PRO A 360 9.48 -2.84 -1.93
N LEU A 361 9.48 -3.33 -0.68
CA LEU A 361 10.31 -4.47 -0.26
C LEU A 361 9.85 -5.76 -0.95
N ILE A 362 8.53 -5.97 -0.99
CA ILE A 362 7.91 -7.11 -1.67
C ILE A 362 8.21 -7.08 -3.16
N ALA A 363 8.10 -5.92 -3.80
CA ALA A 363 8.42 -5.75 -5.22
C ALA A 363 9.87 -6.13 -5.51
N ALA A 364 10.83 -5.69 -4.67
CA ALA A 364 12.23 -6.06 -4.83
C ALA A 364 12.44 -7.58 -4.72
N VAL A 365 11.87 -8.23 -3.70
CA VAL A 365 12.00 -9.69 -3.52
C VAL A 365 11.31 -10.46 -4.63
N LYS A 366 10.09 -10.07 -5.00
CA LYS A 366 9.33 -10.64 -6.13
C LYS A 366 10.13 -10.60 -7.42
N THR A 367 10.69 -9.44 -7.77
CA THR A 367 11.49 -9.28 -8.99
C THR A 367 12.75 -10.14 -8.95
N ALA A 368 13.47 -10.17 -7.83
CA ALA A 368 14.69 -10.97 -7.71
C ALA A 368 14.43 -12.48 -7.69
N ALA A 369 13.31 -12.91 -7.10
CA ALA A 369 12.95 -14.33 -6.99
C ALA A 369 12.20 -14.86 -8.23
N GLY A 370 11.63 -13.98 -9.06
CA GLY A 370 10.80 -14.38 -10.20
C GLY A 370 9.52 -15.12 -9.79
N ARG A 371 9.02 -14.87 -8.57
CA ARG A 371 7.87 -15.55 -7.97
C ARG A 371 6.91 -14.55 -7.35
N GLU A 372 5.61 -14.81 -7.45
CA GLU A 372 4.58 -14.02 -6.78
C GLU A 372 4.38 -14.48 -5.32
N PRO A 373 4.29 -13.56 -4.35
CA PRO A 373 3.91 -13.89 -2.99
C PRO A 373 2.40 -14.05 -2.85
N LEU A 374 1.98 -14.86 -1.88
CA LEU A 374 0.64 -14.77 -1.31
C LEU A 374 0.59 -13.58 -0.34
N ILE A 375 -0.05 -12.49 -0.74
CA ILE A 375 -0.28 -11.33 0.12
C ILE A 375 -1.46 -11.66 1.05
N VAL A 376 -1.25 -11.55 2.36
CA VAL A 376 -2.26 -11.99 3.34
C VAL A 376 -3.18 -10.87 3.84
N GLY A 377 -2.74 -9.62 3.74
CA GLY A 377 -3.48 -8.44 4.17
C GLY A 377 -4.55 -8.01 3.18
N LYS A 378 -5.33 -6.99 3.56
CA LYS A 378 -6.35 -6.39 2.68
C LYS A 378 -5.70 -5.88 1.38
N PRO A 379 -6.39 -5.98 0.23
CA PRO A 379 -7.76 -6.48 0.04
C PRO A 379 -7.87 -8.00 -0.16
N ASN A 380 -6.82 -8.78 0.13
CA ASN A 380 -6.73 -10.17 -0.31
C ASN A 380 -7.54 -11.15 0.56
N THR A 381 -7.94 -12.25 -0.07
CA THR A 381 -8.75 -13.33 0.53
C THR A 381 -8.21 -13.98 1.80
N PRO A 382 -6.88 -14.14 2.03
CA PRO A 382 -6.42 -14.79 3.25
C PRO A 382 -6.88 -14.11 4.56
N ALA A 383 -7.00 -12.77 4.58
CA ALA A 383 -7.55 -12.04 5.72
C ALA A 383 -9.05 -12.31 5.90
N PHE A 384 -9.80 -12.37 4.81
CA PHE A 384 -11.22 -12.70 4.83
C PHE A 384 -11.46 -14.13 5.32
N ASP A 385 -10.74 -15.11 4.77
CA ASP A 385 -10.88 -16.50 5.20
C ASP A 385 -10.50 -16.67 6.68
N TYR A 386 -9.51 -15.92 7.17
CA TYR A 386 -9.16 -15.90 8.59
C TYR A 386 -10.34 -15.42 9.45
N ILE A 387 -11.04 -14.37 9.01
CA ILE A 387 -12.23 -13.86 9.69
C ILE A 387 -13.36 -14.89 9.66
N CYS A 388 -13.66 -15.46 8.50
CA CYS A 388 -14.72 -16.46 8.34
C CYS A 388 -14.48 -17.69 9.23
N ARG A 389 -13.25 -18.21 9.29
CA ARG A 389 -12.88 -19.34 10.16
C ARG A 389 -13.07 -19.04 11.65
N ARG A 390 -12.94 -17.78 12.06
CA ARG A 390 -12.92 -17.41 13.48
C ARG A 390 -14.25 -16.90 14.00
N TRP A 391 -15.06 -16.27 13.16
CA TRP A 391 -16.32 -15.64 13.57
C TRP A 391 -17.55 -16.15 12.82
N GLU A 392 -17.41 -16.98 11.78
CA GLU A 392 -18.54 -17.51 11.01
C GLU A 392 -19.51 -16.40 10.60
N ILE A 393 -18.99 -15.41 9.86
CA ILE A 393 -19.76 -14.24 9.43
C ILE A 393 -20.63 -14.57 8.23
N ASP A 394 -21.80 -13.91 8.14
CA ASP A 394 -22.60 -13.86 6.92
C ASP A 394 -22.18 -12.61 6.11
N PRO A 395 -21.58 -12.77 4.91
CA PRO A 395 -21.09 -11.65 4.11
C PRO A 395 -22.16 -10.61 3.79
N GLU A 396 -23.39 -11.03 3.46
CA GLU A 396 -24.47 -10.12 3.04
C GLU A 396 -24.95 -9.23 4.20
N ARG A 397 -24.80 -9.71 5.43
CA ARG A 397 -25.12 -9.02 6.69
C ARG A 397 -23.87 -8.48 7.40
N THR A 398 -22.77 -8.36 6.69
CA THR A 398 -21.51 -7.81 7.20
C THR A 398 -21.15 -6.52 6.47
N MET A 399 -20.69 -5.51 7.23
CA MET A 399 -20.21 -4.24 6.67
C MET A 399 -18.72 -4.05 6.96
N MET A 400 -17.93 -3.80 5.91
CA MET A 400 -16.56 -3.29 6.02
C MET A 400 -16.57 -1.77 6.03
N ILE A 401 -15.93 -1.18 7.05
CA ILE A 401 -15.81 0.26 7.24
C ILE A 401 -14.33 0.63 7.21
N GLY A 402 -13.93 1.49 6.28
CA GLY A 402 -12.54 1.83 6.03
C GLY A 402 -12.34 3.26 5.56
N ASP A 403 -11.10 3.72 5.47
CA ASP A 403 -10.74 5.06 4.98
C ASP A 403 -10.05 5.02 3.60
N ARG A 404 -9.83 3.83 3.04
CA ARG A 404 -9.19 3.63 1.74
C ARG A 404 -10.05 2.80 0.79
N THR A 405 -10.18 3.27 -0.44
CA THR A 405 -11.02 2.60 -1.46
C THR A 405 -10.33 1.39 -2.08
N ASN A 406 -9.02 1.47 -2.32
CA ASN A 406 -8.22 0.40 -2.94
C ASN A 406 -7.91 -0.77 -1.98
N THR A 407 -8.06 -0.59 -0.66
CA THR A 407 -7.87 -1.64 0.34
C THR A 407 -9.17 -2.05 1.01
N ASP A 408 -9.88 -1.13 1.67
CA ASP A 408 -11.01 -1.50 2.54
C ASP A 408 -12.30 -1.69 1.75
N VAL A 409 -12.64 -0.72 0.90
CA VAL A 409 -13.82 -0.82 0.04
C VAL A 409 -13.64 -2.00 -0.90
N LYS A 410 -12.48 -2.13 -1.53
CA LYS A 410 -12.13 -3.29 -2.35
C LYS A 410 -12.23 -4.60 -1.57
N PHE A 411 -11.68 -4.67 -0.35
CA PHE A 411 -11.82 -5.86 0.49
C PHE A 411 -13.29 -6.23 0.72
N GLY A 412 -14.14 -5.25 1.04
CA GLY A 412 -15.56 -5.53 1.23
C GLY A 412 -16.26 -5.98 -0.06
N LYS A 413 -16.02 -5.30 -1.19
CA LYS A 413 -16.62 -5.64 -2.49
C LYS A 413 -16.21 -7.02 -2.98
N ASP A 414 -14.90 -7.32 -2.95
CA ASP A 414 -14.34 -8.59 -3.41
C ASP A 414 -14.91 -9.80 -2.65
N HIS A 415 -15.41 -9.58 -1.42
CA HIS A 415 -15.96 -10.63 -0.55
C HIS A 415 -17.46 -10.50 -0.29
N GLY A 416 -18.19 -9.69 -1.07
CA GLY A 416 -19.65 -9.57 -0.99
C GLY A 416 -20.18 -8.84 0.25
N LEU A 417 -19.34 -8.08 0.94
CA LEU A 417 -19.71 -7.27 2.11
C LEU A 417 -20.34 -5.95 1.67
N LYS A 418 -21.18 -5.38 2.53
CA LYS A 418 -21.52 -3.95 2.42
C LYS A 418 -20.29 -3.12 2.74
N THR A 419 -20.11 -1.98 2.07
CA THR A 419 -18.94 -1.12 2.28
C THR A 419 -19.33 0.30 2.64
N MET A 420 -18.63 0.87 3.63
CA MET A 420 -18.73 2.28 3.97
C MET A 420 -17.34 2.90 4.04
N LEU A 421 -17.14 3.99 3.29
CA LEU A 421 -15.94 4.82 3.40
C LEU A 421 -16.13 5.89 4.48
N VAL A 422 -15.20 6.04 5.41
CA VAL A 422 -15.14 7.20 6.30
C VAL A 422 -14.14 8.22 5.78
N LEU A 423 -14.50 9.50 5.84
CA LEU A 423 -13.69 10.61 5.32
C LEU A 423 -12.65 11.13 6.33
N SER A 424 -12.49 10.46 7.46
CA SER A 424 -11.56 10.81 8.54
C SER A 424 -10.10 10.40 8.27
N GLY A 425 -9.84 9.66 7.19
CA GLY A 425 -8.52 9.15 6.84
C GLY A 425 -8.08 9.53 5.43
N CYS A 426 -7.59 8.55 4.67
CA CYS A 426 -6.81 8.76 3.45
C CYS A 426 -7.63 9.27 2.25
N HIS A 427 -8.75 8.62 1.93
CA HIS A 427 -9.55 8.96 0.76
C HIS A 427 -10.75 9.83 1.12
N GLN A 428 -11.12 10.69 0.17
CA GLN A 428 -12.20 11.66 0.24
C GLN A 428 -13.27 11.35 -0.82
N VAL A 429 -14.32 12.19 -0.87
CA VAL A 429 -15.41 12.02 -1.86
C VAL A 429 -14.88 12.12 -3.29
N GLU A 430 -13.85 12.94 -3.52
CA GLU A 430 -13.19 13.07 -4.81
C GLU A 430 -12.62 11.75 -5.32
N ASP A 431 -12.06 10.92 -4.44
CA ASP A 431 -11.53 9.60 -4.79
C ASP A 431 -12.65 8.63 -5.18
N ILE A 432 -13.84 8.74 -4.57
CA ILE A 432 -15.02 7.97 -4.98
C ILE A 432 -15.39 8.33 -6.43
N VAL A 433 -15.47 9.63 -6.72
CA VAL A 433 -15.81 10.15 -8.05
C VAL A 433 -14.76 9.72 -9.07
N GLU A 434 -13.47 9.80 -8.73
CA GLU A 434 -12.39 9.33 -9.59
C GLU A 434 -12.51 7.83 -9.89
N ASN A 435 -12.83 7.01 -8.88
CA ASN A 435 -13.04 5.57 -9.08
C ASN A 435 -14.24 5.28 -9.98
N GLN A 436 -15.35 6.04 -9.84
CA GLN A 436 -16.51 5.94 -10.73
C GLN A 436 -16.17 6.34 -12.17
N MET A 437 -15.42 7.44 -12.37
CA MET A 437 -15.02 7.92 -13.70
C MET A 437 -14.07 6.97 -14.42
N ASN A 438 -13.34 6.14 -13.68
CA ASN A 438 -12.39 5.16 -14.20
C ASN A 438 -12.95 3.72 -14.19
N ASP A 439 -14.27 3.54 -14.07
CA ASP A 439 -14.95 2.23 -14.06
C ASP A 439 -14.41 1.24 -13.01
N ARG A 440 -13.87 1.75 -11.89
CA ARG A 440 -13.36 0.93 -10.77
C ARG A 440 -14.46 0.65 -9.75
N GLU A 441 -15.52 -0.05 -10.16
CA GLU A 441 -16.70 -0.33 -9.33
C GLU A 441 -16.37 -1.10 -8.05
N ASP A 442 -15.32 -1.91 -8.06
CA ASP A 442 -14.80 -2.64 -6.90
C ASP A 442 -14.18 -1.71 -5.84
N MET A 443 -13.87 -0.47 -6.20
CA MET A 443 -13.36 0.57 -5.30
C MET A 443 -14.42 1.63 -4.95
N VAL A 444 -15.66 1.49 -5.42
CA VAL A 444 -16.75 2.44 -5.13
C VAL A 444 -17.60 1.91 -3.96
N PRO A 445 -17.66 2.61 -2.80
CA PRO A 445 -18.35 2.09 -1.63
C PRO A 445 -19.88 2.09 -1.79
N ASN A 446 -20.60 1.31 -0.99
CA ASN A 446 -22.06 1.43 -0.93
C ASN A 446 -22.48 2.73 -0.21
N TYR A 447 -21.71 3.13 0.79
CA TYR A 447 -22.01 4.27 1.66
C TYR A 447 -20.76 5.09 1.95
N TYR A 448 -20.92 6.34 2.37
CA TYR A 448 -19.83 7.11 2.97
C TYR A 448 -20.31 8.00 4.11
N ALA A 449 -19.43 8.32 5.05
CA ALA A 449 -19.73 9.18 6.20
C ALA A 449 -18.50 10.00 6.62
N ASN A 450 -18.70 11.13 7.31
CA ASN A 450 -17.57 11.98 7.74
C ASN A 450 -16.62 11.25 8.69
N SER A 451 -17.17 10.55 9.68
CA SER A 451 -16.44 9.74 10.66
C SER A 451 -17.41 8.79 11.39
N LEU A 452 -16.90 7.85 12.18
CA LEU A 452 -17.77 7.00 13.01
C LEU A 452 -18.62 7.79 14.00
N GLY A 453 -18.05 8.83 14.63
CA GLY A 453 -18.78 9.69 15.55
C GLY A 453 -19.97 10.41 14.90
N SER A 454 -19.90 10.71 13.60
CA SER A 454 -21.01 11.38 12.86
C SER A 454 -22.26 10.50 12.69
N LEU A 455 -22.15 9.20 12.97
CA LEU A 455 -23.23 8.22 12.86
C LEU A 455 -23.92 7.96 14.21
N LEU A 456 -23.40 8.53 15.31
CA LEU A 456 -24.00 8.41 16.63
C LEU A 456 -25.35 9.13 16.68
N PRO A 457 -26.41 8.49 17.18
CA PRO A 457 -27.66 9.18 17.49
C PRO A 457 -27.41 10.30 18.51
N SER A 458 -28.15 11.41 18.44
CA SER A 458 -27.95 12.60 19.28
C SER A 458 -28.02 12.37 20.79
N ARG A 459 -28.52 11.22 21.25
CA ARG A 459 -28.53 10.81 22.68
C ARG A 459 -27.19 10.25 23.18
N TYR A 460 -26.23 10.04 22.29
CA TYR A 460 -24.87 9.54 22.57
C TYR A 460 -23.78 10.61 22.37
N LEU A 461 -24.18 11.81 21.94
CA LEU A 461 -23.38 13.04 21.90
C LEU A 461 -23.65 13.83 23.19
#